data_AF-A0A8T6T746-F1
#
_entry.id   AF-A0A8T6T746-F1
#
_cell.length_a   1.000
_cell.length_b   1.000
_cell.length_c   1.000
_cell.angle_alpha   90.00
_cell.angle_beta   90.00
_cell.angle_gamma   90.00
#
_symmetry.space_group_name_H-M   'P 1'
#
loop_
_entity.id
_entity.type
_entity.pdbx_description
1 polymer ?
#
loop_
_entity_poly.entity_id
_entity_poly.type
_entity_poly.pdbx_seq_one_letter_code
_entity_poly.pdbx_strand_id
1 'polypeptide(L)'
;FTENLGQVAGEGVLFHARGDGISVTFTPQGVDYVITRDTGRAEFHLRLGDRRAVTPVGQGPLGHRVNYLLGDDPSMWVRQAATFESVLYEGVYPGVDVRFHFLDDMLKYDVIVAPGTDLDDVVLKYRGVDGLSVDPATGDLIIHTAAGPIRDARPVFLQEGLGTGVPGAYRLLGEGRFGFLAPEGVVNDVPTVIDPGIEFSTLLVGSQYDEVLMVGVDPDGDIIVGGQ
;
A
#
# COMPACT_ATOMS: atom_id res chain seq x y z
N PHE A 1 4.16 -0.31 -9.61
CA PHE A 1 5.21 -0.58 -8.60
C PHE A 1 6.50 -0.93 -9.29
N THR A 2 7.65 -0.58 -8.73
CA THR A 2 8.96 -0.88 -9.29
C THR A 2 9.74 -1.79 -8.35
N GLU A 3 10.42 -2.80 -8.88
CA GLU A 3 11.34 -3.62 -8.09
C GLU A 3 12.51 -2.79 -7.57
N ASN A 4 12.97 -3.09 -6.35
CA ASN A 4 14.15 -2.45 -5.78
C ASN A 4 15.40 -3.26 -6.09
N LEU A 5 16.27 -2.70 -6.93
CA LEU A 5 17.59 -3.25 -7.26
C LEU A 5 18.72 -2.49 -6.54
N GLY A 6 18.37 -1.64 -5.57
CA GLY A 6 19.30 -0.83 -4.78
C GLY A 6 19.11 0.68 -4.92
N GLN A 7 18.19 1.13 -5.79
CA GLN A 7 17.89 2.56 -5.96
C GLN A 7 17.11 3.18 -4.79
N VAL A 8 16.46 2.37 -3.96
CA VAL A 8 15.82 2.81 -2.71
C VAL A 8 16.57 2.18 -1.54
N ALA A 9 17.12 3.04 -0.67
CA ALA A 9 17.74 2.62 0.57
C ALA A 9 16.68 2.07 1.55
N GLY A 10 17.08 1.06 2.32
CA GLY A 10 16.22 0.43 3.33
C GLY A 10 16.47 -1.07 3.40
N GLU A 11 16.59 -1.59 4.61
CA GLU A 11 16.80 -3.02 4.80
C GLU A 11 15.53 -3.80 4.38
N GLY A 12 15.70 -4.79 3.50
CA GLY A 12 14.61 -5.66 3.07
C GLY A 12 13.57 -5.00 2.16
N VAL A 13 13.82 -3.80 1.62
CA VAL A 13 12.93 -3.18 0.62
C VAL A 13 13.05 -3.92 -0.71
N LEU A 14 11.94 -4.49 -1.18
CA LEU A 14 11.88 -5.29 -2.41
C LEU A 14 11.11 -4.59 -3.54
N PHE A 15 10.11 -3.79 -3.20
CA PHE A 15 9.38 -2.97 -4.16
C PHE A 15 9.14 -1.59 -3.59
N HIS A 16 8.90 -0.63 -4.47
CA HIS A 16 8.51 0.71 -4.08
C HIS A 16 7.55 1.35 -5.07
N ALA A 17 6.85 2.37 -4.59
CA ALA A 17 6.08 3.31 -5.39
C ALA A 17 6.24 4.71 -4.79
N ARG A 18 6.22 5.74 -5.63
CA ARG A 18 6.30 7.13 -5.20
C ARG A 18 5.26 7.95 -5.96
N GLY A 19 4.67 8.91 -5.26
CA GLY A 19 3.77 9.93 -5.79
C GLY A 19 4.08 11.28 -5.15
N ASP A 20 3.30 12.30 -5.47
CA ASP A 20 3.48 13.63 -4.89
C ASP A 20 3.28 13.58 -3.37
N GLY A 21 4.32 13.93 -2.62
CA GLY A 21 4.30 13.92 -1.16
C GLY A 21 4.14 12.53 -0.50
N ILE A 22 4.28 11.42 -1.24
CA ILE A 22 4.23 10.07 -0.67
C ILE A 22 5.26 9.12 -1.29
N SER A 23 5.94 8.38 -0.42
CA SER A 23 6.76 7.23 -0.77
C SER A 23 6.28 6.02 -0.01
N VAL A 24 6.12 4.91 -0.73
CA VAL A 24 5.69 3.63 -0.17
C VAL A 24 6.70 2.56 -0.53
N THR A 25 7.13 1.79 0.45
CA THR A 25 8.08 0.69 0.26
C THR A 25 7.54 -0.61 0.85
N PHE A 26 7.87 -1.72 0.19
CA PHE A 26 7.35 -3.04 0.48
C PHE A 26 8.48 -3.93 0.98
N THR A 27 8.32 -4.42 2.21
CA THR A 27 9.32 -5.22 2.94
C THR A 27 8.69 -6.53 3.41
N PRO A 28 9.47 -7.55 3.78
CA PRO A 28 8.91 -8.76 4.37
C PRO A 28 8.05 -8.54 5.63
N GLN A 29 8.20 -7.41 6.31
CA GLN A 29 7.47 -7.07 7.54
C GLN A 29 6.18 -6.28 7.25
N GLY A 30 5.92 -5.90 6.00
CA GLY A 30 4.77 -5.12 5.58
C GLY A 30 5.17 -3.85 4.82
N VAL A 31 4.34 -2.83 4.91
CA VAL A 31 4.44 -1.63 4.08
C VAL A 31 4.86 -0.43 4.91
N ASP A 32 5.90 0.26 4.46
CA ASP A 32 6.40 1.47 5.09
C ASP A 32 6.01 2.69 4.26
N TYR A 33 5.45 3.70 4.94
CA TYR A 33 4.94 4.93 4.36
C TYR A 33 5.76 6.11 4.85
N VAL A 34 6.18 6.96 3.92
CA VAL A 34 6.68 8.30 4.21
C VAL A 34 5.76 9.28 3.49
N ILE A 35 5.19 10.21 4.24
CA ILE A 35 4.34 11.27 3.71
C ILE A 35 4.95 12.62 4.06
N THR A 36 5.04 13.49 3.07
CA THR A 36 5.49 14.87 3.20
C THR A 36 4.38 15.77 2.67
N ARG A 37 3.90 16.69 3.52
CA ARG A 37 2.93 17.73 3.20
C ARG A 37 3.48 19.07 3.66
N ASP A 38 2.86 20.17 3.24
CA ASP A 38 3.17 21.52 3.75
C ASP A 38 3.08 21.60 5.28
N THR A 39 2.21 20.79 5.87
CA THR A 39 1.97 20.71 7.31
C THR A 39 3.02 19.91 8.08
N GLY A 40 3.85 19.14 7.40
CA GLY A 40 4.90 18.33 8.03
C GLY A 40 5.17 17.00 7.34
N ARG A 41 6.07 16.22 7.93
CA ARG A 41 6.45 14.88 7.47
C ARG A 41 6.05 13.83 8.51
N ALA A 42 5.54 12.70 8.05
CA ALA A 42 5.25 11.53 8.88
C ALA A 42 5.86 10.27 8.25
N GLU A 43 6.36 9.40 9.10
CA GLU A 43 6.81 8.05 8.74
C GLU A 43 6.06 7.06 9.62
N PHE A 44 5.41 6.09 8.98
CA PHE A 44 4.62 5.08 9.67
C PHE A 44 4.58 3.77 8.87
N HIS A 45 4.14 2.70 9.51
CA HIS A 45 4.25 1.35 8.96
C HIS A 45 2.94 0.58 9.13
N LEU A 46 2.44 0.00 8.04
CA LEU A 46 1.41 -1.02 8.08
C LEU A 46 2.09 -2.39 8.19
N ARG A 47 1.97 -3.02 9.35
CA ARG A 47 2.48 -4.36 9.61
C ARG A 47 1.39 -5.38 9.31
N LEU A 48 1.76 -6.34 8.47
CA LEU A 48 0.91 -7.42 7.98
C LEU A 48 1.24 -8.67 8.81
N GLY A 49 0.24 -9.26 9.46
CA GLY A 49 0.44 -10.48 10.24
C GLY A 49 1.03 -10.24 11.64
N ASP A 50 0.95 -11.27 12.48
CA ASP A 50 1.23 -11.15 13.91
C ASP A 50 2.71 -11.36 14.29
N ARG A 51 3.57 -11.77 13.33
CA ARG A 51 5.05 -11.89 13.51
C ARG A 51 5.87 -12.47 12.36
N ARG A 52 5.25 -13.07 11.34
CA ARG A 52 5.98 -13.79 10.29
C ARG A 52 6.34 -12.84 9.15
N ALA A 53 7.61 -12.84 8.75
CA ALA A 53 8.04 -12.17 7.55
C ALA A 53 7.43 -12.88 6.32
N VAL A 54 6.73 -12.14 5.48
CA VAL A 54 6.11 -12.62 4.23
C VAL A 54 6.76 -11.87 3.09
N THR A 55 7.48 -12.58 2.23
CA THR A 55 8.18 -11.94 1.11
C THR A 55 7.16 -11.50 0.06
N PRO A 56 7.00 -10.20 -0.21
CA PRO A 56 6.10 -9.74 -1.26
C PRO A 56 6.57 -10.19 -2.65
N VAL A 57 5.63 -10.35 -3.57
CA VAL A 57 5.87 -10.66 -4.97
C VAL A 57 5.18 -9.64 -5.88
N GLY A 58 5.87 -9.20 -6.94
CA GLY A 58 5.28 -8.35 -7.98
C GLY A 58 4.34 -9.17 -8.88
N GLN A 59 3.15 -8.66 -9.15
CA GLN A 59 2.15 -9.28 -10.02
C GLN A 59 1.76 -8.36 -11.18
N GLY A 60 1.40 -8.97 -12.32
CA GLY A 60 1.10 -8.26 -13.56
C GLY A 60 2.32 -7.46 -14.04
N PRO A 61 3.40 -8.12 -14.52
CA PRO A 61 4.55 -7.42 -15.09
C PRO A 61 4.10 -6.51 -16.22
N LEU A 62 4.51 -5.24 -16.17
CA LEU A 62 4.21 -4.25 -17.18
C LEU A 62 5.29 -4.25 -18.27
N GLY A 63 4.92 -3.79 -19.46
CA GLY A 63 5.80 -3.81 -20.64
C GLY A 63 6.93 -2.79 -20.62
N HIS A 64 6.91 -1.83 -19.69
CA HIS A 64 7.92 -0.78 -19.54
C HIS A 64 8.80 -1.01 -18.33
N ARG A 65 10.03 -0.49 -18.38
CA ARG A 65 11.00 -0.54 -17.28
C ARG A 65 11.32 0.85 -16.77
N VAL A 66 12.00 0.91 -15.62
CA VAL A 66 12.52 2.15 -15.06
C VAL A 66 14.04 2.09 -14.97
N ASN A 67 14.69 3.16 -15.41
CA ASN A 67 16.13 3.36 -15.30
C ASN A 67 16.37 4.52 -14.32
N TYR A 68 17.08 4.25 -13.23
CA TYR A 68 17.47 5.24 -12.22
C TYR A 68 18.92 5.63 -12.42
N LEU A 69 19.15 6.80 -13.00
CA LEU A 69 20.45 7.39 -13.28
C LEU A 69 20.73 8.48 -12.23
N LEU A 70 20.85 8.06 -10.97
CA LEU A 70 20.99 8.96 -9.82
C LEU A 70 22.47 9.20 -9.50
N GLY A 71 22.86 10.47 -9.40
CA GLY A 71 24.21 10.90 -9.12
C GLY A 71 25.20 10.70 -10.29
N ASP A 72 26.44 11.12 -10.04
CA ASP A 72 27.49 11.20 -11.07
C ASP A 72 28.27 9.89 -11.30
N ASP A 73 28.04 8.84 -10.49
CA ASP A 73 28.72 7.55 -10.61
C ASP A 73 27.87 6.53 -11.38
N PRO A 74 28.20 6.19 -12.64
CA PRO A 74 27.42 5.25 -13.43
C PRO A 74 27.41 3.81 -12.90
N SER A 75 28.34 3.46 -11.99
CA SER A 75 28.33 2.15 -11.32
C SER A 75 27.22 2.02 -10.28
N MET A 76 26.67 3.15 -9.83
CA MET A 76 25.55 3.23 -8.89
C MET A 76 24.18 3.32 -9.61
N TRP A 77 24.19 3.46 -10.94
CA TRP A 77 22.95 3.54 -11.72
C TRP A 77 22.24 2.19 -11.78
N VAL A 78 20.93 2.21 -11.54
CA VAL A 78 20.06 1.05 -11.74
C VAL A 78 19.41 1.16 -13.11
N ARG A 79 19.43 0.08 -13.88
CA ARG A 79 18.80 0.03 -15.20
C ARG A 79 17.85 -1.15 -15.27
N GLN A 80 16.84 -1.01 -16.12
CA GLN A 80 15.91 -2.08 -16.46
C GLN A 80 15.16 -2.66 -15.24
N ALA A 81 14.86 -1.82 -14.24
CA ALA A 81 14.02 -2.23 -13.12
C ALA A 81 12.62 -2.55 -13.64
N ALA A 82 12.18 -3.79 -13.41
CA ALA A 82 10.85 -4.27 -13.75
C ALA A 82 9.76 -3.49 -13.02
N THR A 83 8.63 -3.31 -13.70
CA THR A 83 7.44 -2.69 -13.13
C THR A 83 6.27 -3.68 -13.13
N PHE A 84 5.38 -3.48 -12.17
CA PHE A 84 4.28 -4.39 -11.85
C PHE A 84 3.00 -3.62 -11.57
N GLU A 85 1.86 -4.18 -11.96
CA GLU A 85 0.52 -3.67 -11.66
C GLU A 85 0.22 -3.70 -10.16
N SER A 86 0.69 -4.74 -9.45
CA SER A 86 0.42 -4.92 -8.03
C SER A 86 1.57 -5.62 -7.29
N VAL A 87 1.53 -5.55 -5.95
CA VAL A 87 2.42 -6.27 -5.04
C VAL A 87 1.57 -7.14 -4.11
N LEU A 88 1.81 -8.45 -4.09
CA LEU A 88 1.06 -9.43 -3.30
C LEU A 88 1.90 -9.94 -2.13
N TYR A 89 1.28 -10.00 -0.95
CA TYR A 89 1.74 -10.75 0.20
C TYR A 89 0.90 -12.01 0.34
N GLU A 90 1.48 -13.17 0.03
CA GLU A 90 0.79 -14.47 0.12
C GLU A 90 0.91 -15.06 1.53
N GLY A 91 -0.21 -15.51 2.10
CA GLY A 91 -0.25 -16.21 3.38
C GLY A 91 0.16 -15.33 4.57
N VAL A 92 -0.32 -14.08 4.61
CA VAL A 92 -0.18 -13.17 5.76
C VAL A 92 -0.78 -13.80 7.02
N TYR A 93 -1.93 -14.44 6.85
CA TYR A 93 -2.52 -15.40 7.77
C TYR A 93 -2.85 -16.68 7.02
N PRO A 94 -3.09 -17.82 7.70
CA PRO A 94 -3.64 -19.00 7.05
C PRO A 94 -4.93 -18.64 6.29
N GLY A 95 -4.92 -18.79 4.97
CA GLY A 95 -6.07 -18.45 4.11
C GLY A 95 -6.23 -16.97 3.78
N VAL A 96 -5.24 -16.12 4.09
CA VAL A 96 -5.33 -14.67 3.82
C VAL A 96 -4.11 -14.16 3.07
N ASP A 97 -4.37 -13.54 1.93
CA ASP A 97 -3.41 -12.77 1.17
C ASP A 97 -3.74 -11.27 1.23
N VAL A 98 -2.75 -10.42 1.02
CA VAL A 98 -2.94 -8.97 0.92
C VAL A 98 -2.29 -8.45 -0.35
N ARG A 99 -3.07 -7.81 -1.23
CA ARG A 99 -2.60 -7.29 -2.51
C ARG A 99 -2.68 -5.78 -2.54
N PHE A 100 -1.57 -5.10 -2.84
CA PHE A 100 -1.52 -3.66 -3.04
C PHE A 100 -1.56 -3.34 -4.53
N HIS A 101 -2.40 -2.38 -4.92
CA HIS A 101 -2.48 -1.90 -6.28
C HIS A 101 -2.83 -0.42 -6.33
N PHE A 102 -2.71 0.21 -7.49
CA PHE A 102 -3.21 1.56 -7.70
C PHE A 102 -4.58 1.51 -8.40
N LEU A 103 -5.47 2.42 -8.03
CA LEU A 103 -6.73 2.68 -8.72
C LEU A 103 -6.96 4.19 -8.73
N ASP A 104 -7.07 4.79 -9.92
CA ASP A 104 -7.19 6.26 -10.08
C ASP A 104 -6.17 7.03 -9.23
N ASP A 105 -4.92 6.55 -9.28
CA ASP A 105 -3.76 7.07 -8.54
C ASP A 105 -3.84 6.94 -7.02
N MET A 106 -4.90 6.33 -6.49
CA MET A 106 -5.01 5.97 -5.07
C MET A 106 -4.31 4.64 -4.81
N LEU A 107 -3.48 4.57 -3.77
CA LEU A 107 -2.97 3.30 -3.30
C LEU A 107 -4.08 2.55 -2.56
N LYS A 108 -4.44 1.40 -3.10
CA LYS A 108 -5.42 0.48 -2.53
C LYS A 108 -4.76 -0.80 -2.07
N TYR A 109 -5.45 -1.50 -1.18
CA TYR A 109 -5.08 -2.86 -0.82
C TYR A 109 -6.31 -3.73 -0.67
N ASP A 110 -6.27 -4.92 -1.25
CA ASP A 110 -7.28 -5.96 -1.08
C ASP A 110 -6.80 -6.92 0.00
N VAL A 111 -7.70 -7.28 0.92
CA VAL A 111 -7.54 -8.45 1.79
C VAL A 111 -8.34 -9.59 1.19
N ILE A 112 -7.62 -10.61 0.68
CA ILE A 112 -8.20 -11.74 -0.04
C ILE A 112 -8.33 -12.90 0.95
N VAL A 113 -9.56 -13.27 1.26
CA VAL A 113 -9.91 -14.23 2.31
C VAL A 113 -10.44 -15.51 1.67
N ALA A 114 -9.74 -16.62 1.92
CA ALA A 114 -10.13 -17.95 1.46
C ALA A 114 -11.35 -18.48 2.26
N PRO A 115 -12.13 -19.40 1.67
CA PRO A 115 -13.24 -20.07 2.35
C PRO A 115 -12.86 -20.65 3.72
N GLY A 116 -13.73 -20.45 4.71
CA GLY A 116 -13.58 -21.01 6.06
C GLY A 116 -12.61 -20.26 6.96
N THR A 117 -12.03 -19.14 6.49
CA THR A 117 -11.10 -18.31 7.27
C THR A 117 -11.88 -17.42 8.25
N ASP A 118 -11.49 -17.45 9.53
CA ASP A 118 -12.09 -16.56 10.52
C ASP A 118 -11.58 -15.13 10.34
N LEU A 119 -12.49 -14.20 10.04
CA LEU A 119 -12.16 -12.78 9.89
C LEU A 119 -11.66 -12.14 11.18
N ASP A 120 -11.99 -12.72 12.35
CA ASP A 120 -11.52 -12.20 13.62
C ASP A 120 -10.01 -12.38 13.82
N ASP A 121 -9.39 -13.32 13.11
CA ASP A 121 -7.94 -13.53 13.08
C ASP A 121 -7.21 -12.53 12.17
N VAL A 122 -7.94 -11.83 11.28
CA VAL A 122 -7.38 -10.89 10.32
C VAL A 122 -7.15 -9.54 10.97
N VAL A 123 -5.98 -9.40 11.59
CA VAL A 123 -5.57 -8.17 12.28
C VAL A 123 -4.41 -7.50 11.55
N LEU A 124 -4.56 -6.21 11.27
CA LEU A 124 -3.50 -5.37 10.74
C LEU A 124 -3.07 -4.34 11.79
N LYS A 125 -1.84 -3.82 11.69
CA LYS A 125 -1.30 -2.88 12.68
C LYS A 125 -0.55 -1.72 12.05
N TYR A 126 -1.01 -0.51 12.32
CA TYR A 126 -0.21 0.70 12.12
C TYR A 126 0.78 0.92 13.27
N ARG A 127 2.04 1.25 12.94
CA ARG A 127 3.09 1.72 13.86
C ARG A 127 3.60 3.07 13.41
N GLY A 128 4.11 3.89 14.34
CA GLY A 128 4.58 5.25 14.03
C GLY A 128 3.45 6.27 13.83
N VAL A 129 2.22 5.91 14.23
CA VAL A 129 1.02 6.75 14.18
C VAL A 129 0.65 7.21 15.58
N ASP A 130 0.03 8.37 15.70
CA ASP A 130 -0.43 8.95 16.97
C ASP A 130 -1.67 8.20 17.51
N GLY A 131 -2.44 7.59 16.62
CA GLY A 131 -3.61 6.79 16.98
C GLY A 131 -4.48 6.43 15.78
N LEU A 132 -5.51 5.63 16.05
CA LEU A 132 -6.55 5.26 15.10
C LEU A 132 -7.93 5.66 15.65
N SER A 133 -8.82 6.13 14.78
CA SER A 133 -10.24 6.31 15.11
C SER A 133 -11.10 5.95 13.89
N VAL A 134 -12.40 5.74 14.10
CA VAL A 134 -13.36 5.59 12.97
C VAL A 134 -14.21 6.85 12.90
N ASP A 135 -14.34 7.42 11.70
CA ASP A 135 -15.26 8.54 11.43
C ASP A 135 -16.70 8.02 11.53
N PRO A 136 -17.53 8.51 12.46
CA PRO A 136 -18.89 7.99 12.66
C PRO A 136 -19.84 8.35 11.51
N ALA A 137 -19.52 9.35 10.68
CA ALA A 137 -20.37 9.77 9.57
C ALA A 137 -20.11 8.92 8.31
N THR A 138 -18.84 8.60 8.03
CA THR A 138 -18.44 7.89 6.80
C THR A 138 -18.13 6.41 7.04
N GLY A 139 -17.65 6.07 8.24
CA GLY A 139 -17.13 4.74 8.57
C GLY A 139 -15.65 4.53 8.19
N ASP A 140 -14.96 5.59 7.76
CA ASP A 140 -13.54 5.53 7.41
C ASP A 140 -12.67 5.33 8.64
N LEU A 141 -11.58 4.58 8.49
CA LEU A 141 -10.51 4.55 9.45
C LEU A 141 -9.65 5.81 9.28
N ILE A 142 -9.50 6.56 10.36
CA ILE A 142 -8.64 7.74 10.42
C ILE A 142 -7.34 7.35 11.10
N ILE A 143 -6.25 7.48 10.35
CA ILE A 143 -4.89 7.24 10.81
C ILE A 143 -4.29 8.61 11.18
N HIS A 144 -4.11 8.85 12.48
CA HIS A 144 -3.59 10.12 12.99
C HIS A 144 -2.06 10.10 12.91
N THR A 145 -1.49 11.10 12.23
CA THR A 145 -0.03 11.22 12.07
C THR A 145 0.42 12.66 12.29
N ALA A 146 1.73 12.85 12.49
CA ALA A 146 2.35 14.17 12.61
C ALA A 146 2.18 15.06 11.36
N ALA A 147 1.96 14.48 10.18
CA ALA A 147 1.68 15.23 8.94
C ALA A 147 0.17 15.53 8.75
N GLY A 148 -0.65 15.18 9.73
CA GLY A 148 -2.12 15.27 9.69
C GLY A 148 -2.77 13.90 9.49
N PRO A 149 -4.12 13.85 9.55
CA PRO A 149 -4.86 12.61 9.38
C PRO A 149 -4.75 12.07 7.95
N ILE A 150 -4.82 10.75 7.83
CA ILE A 150 -4.97 10.00 6.59
C ILE A 150 -6.26 9.21 6.71
N ARG A 151 -7.05 9.16 5.64
CA ARG A 151 -8.30 8.40 5.59
C ARG A 151 -8.05 7.08 4.88
N ASP A 152 -8.48 6.00 5.50
CA ASP A 152 -8.61 4.69 4.87
C ASP A 152 -10.11 4.39 4.79
N ALA A 153 -10.64 4.45 3.57
CA ALA A 153 -12.05 4.39 3.26
C ALA A 153 -12.69 3.16 3.89
N ARG A 154 -13.96 3.32 4.29
CA ARG A 154 -14.76 2.22 4.82
C ARG A 154 -14.64 0.97 3.91
N PRO A 155 -14.38 -0.23 4.49
CA PRO A 155 -14.10 -1.42 3.69
C PRO A 155 -15.37 -1.91 3.00
N VAL A 156 -15.21 -2.36 1.76
CA VAL A 156 -16.28 -2.98 0.98
C VAL A 156 -16.02 -4.48 0.84
N PHE A 157 -17.05 -5.28 1.08
CA PHE A 157 -16.99 -6.74 0.95
C PHE A 157 -17.53 -7.16 -0.41
N LEU A 158 -16.70 -7.92 -1.13
CA LEU A 158 -17.00 -8.51 -2.42
C LEU A 158 -16.99 -10.03 -2.27
N GLN A 159 -18.15 -10.65 -2.42
CA GLN A 159 -18.33 -12.09 -2.34
C GLN A 159 -19.42 -12.49 -3.34
N GLU A 160 -19.26 -13.63 -4.00
CA GLU A 160 -20.30 -14.17 -4.87
C GLU A 160 -21.61 -14.37 -4.09
N GLY A 161 -22.72 -13.82 -4.58
CA GLY A 161 -24.02 -13.91 -3.92
C GLY A 161 -24.31 -12.87 -2.83
N LEU A 162 -23.32 -12.07 -2.42
CA LEU A 162 -23.48 -11.02 -1.39
C LEU A 162 -24.14 -9.73 -1.92
N GLY A 163 -24.28 -9.61 -3.24
CA GLY A 163 -24.59 -8.35 -3.91
C GLY A 163 -23.32 -7.55 -4.21
N THR A 164 -23.45 -6.48 -5.01
CA THR A 164 -22.27 -5.70 -5.42
C THR A 164 -21.85 -4.74 -4.33
N GLY A 165 -20.66 -4.95 -3.76
CA GLY A 165 -19.96 -3.99 -2.94
C GLY A 165 -20.66 -3.64 -1.63
N VAL A 166 -20.86 -4.63 -0.75
CA VAL A 166 -21.57 -4.41 0.51
C VAL A 166 -20.65 -3.80 1.56
N PRO A 167 -20.96 -2.61 2.14
CA PRO A 167 -20.07 -1.95 3.08
C PRO A 167 -19.97 -2.70 4.42
N GLY A 168 -18.76 -3.07 4.83
CA GLY A 168 -18.44 -3.59 6.16
C GLY A 168 -18.14 -2.49 7.16
N ALA A 169 -17.35 -2.77 8.19
CA ALA A 169 -16.82 -1.74 9.10
C ALA A 169 -15.45 -2.11 9.64
N TYR A 170 -14.73 -1.12 10.17
CA TYR A 170 -13.51 -1.35 10.92
C TYR A 170 -13.80 -1.69 12.39
N ARG A 171 -13.01 -2.61 12.95
CA ARG A 171 -12.97 -2.92 14.38
C ARG A 171 -11.63 -2.46 14.95
N LEU A 172 -11.63 -1.46 15.82
CA LEU A 172 -10.42 -1.01 16.51
C LEU A 172 -10.07 -1.98 17.66
N LEU A 173 -8.81 -2.39 17.74
CA LEU A 173 -8.30 -3.37 18.72
C LEU A 173 -7.27 -2.77 19.69
N GLY A 174 -7.07 -1.45 19.61
CA GLY A 174 -6.09 -0.71 20.42
C GLY A 174 -4.64 -0.89 19.94
N GLU A 175 -3.75 -0.03 20.41
CA GLU A 175 -2.31 -0.05 20.09
C GLU A 175 -2.01 -0.05 18.57
N GLY A 176 -2.79 0.72 17.80
CA GLY A 176 -2.65 0.81 16.35
C GLY A 176 -3.14 -0.44 15.60
N ARG A 177 -3.79 -1.39 16.28
CA ARG A 177 -4.37 -2.59 15.65
C ARG A 177 -5.81 -2.35 15.24
N PHE A 178 -6.19 -2.92 14.10
CA PHE A 178 -7.55 -2.96 13.61
C PHE A 178 -7.82 -4.27 12.86
N GLY A 179 -9.10 -4.61 12.75
CA GLY A 179 -9.61 -5.68 11.91
C GLY A 179 -10.91 -5.25 11.24
N PHE A 180 -11.65 -6.22 10.72
CA PHE A 180 -12.86 -5.97 9.93
C PHE A 180 -14.10 -6.57 10.58
N LEU A 181 -15.24 -5.93 10.37
CA LEU A 181 -16.57 -6.44 10.69
C LEU A 181 -17.30 -6.67 9.37
N ALA A 182 -17.64 -7.92 9.12
CA ALA A 182 -18.42 -8.31 7.96
C ALA A 182 -19.85 -7.75 8.05
N PRO A 183 -20.44 -7.27 6.94
CA PRO A 183 -21.86 -6.97 6.87
C PRO A 183 -22.70 -8.25 6.94
N GLU A 184 -24.02 -8.08 7.12
CA GLU A 184 -24.97 -9.18 7.05
C GLU A 184 -24.94 -9.85 5.66
N GLY A 185 -25.04 -11.17 5.64
CA GLY A 185 -25.08 -11.97 4.40
C GLY A 185 -23.74 -12.53 3.94
N VAL A 186 -22.61 -12.12 4.54
CA VAL A 186 -21.29 -12.73 4.27
C VAL A 186 -21.29 -14.18 4.73
N VAL A 187 -20.97 -15.10 3.81
CA VAL A 187 -20.87 -16.54 4.07
C VAL A 187 -19.40 -16.93 4.19
N ASN A 188 -19.01 -17.53 5.32
CA ASN A 188 -17.60 -17.88 5.59
C ASN A 188 -17.01 -18.84 4.55
N ASP A 189 -17.78 -19.83 4.08
CA ASP A 189 -17.30 -20.85 3.12
C ASP A 189 -17.24 -20.37 1.66
N VAL A 190 -17.29 -19.06 1.41
CA VAL A 190 -17.18 -18.46 0.09
C VAL A 190 -16.00 -17.48 0.07
N PRO A 191 -15.14 -17.49 -0.98
CA PRO A 191 -14.04 -16.55 -1.07
C PRO A 191 -14.54 -15.11 -0.99
N THR A 192 -13.85 -14.29 -0.21
CA THR A 192 -14.25 -12.90 0.06
C THR A 192 -13.07 -11.99 -0.17
N VAL A 193 -13.29 -10.91 -0.91
CA VAL A 193 -12.33 -9.81 -1.00
C VAL A 193 -12.86 -8.66 -0.17
N ILE A 194 -12.05 -8.17 0.76
CA ILE A 194 -12.31 -6.94 1.50
C ILE A 194 -11.44 -5.86 0.86
N ASP A 195 -12.09 -4.85 0.31
CA ASP A 195 -11.45 -3.73 -0.42
C ASP A 195 -11.57 -2.42 0.40
N PRO A 196 -10.60 -2.15 1.30
CA PRO A 196 -10.32 -0.82 1.85
C PRO A 196 -9.49 0.05 0.89
N GLY A 197 -9.46 1.37 1.11
CA GLY A 197 -8.77 2.30 0.22
C GLY A 197 -8.14 3.46 0.95
N ILE A 198 -6.81 3.62 0.86
CA ILE A 198 -6.15 4.74 1.51
C ILE A 198 -6.29 5.99 0.63
N GLU A 199 -7.19 6.88 1.03
CA GLU A 199 -7.37 8.17 0.40
C GLU A 199 -6.29 9.15 0.88
N PHE A 200 -5.34 9.41 -0.02
CA PHE A 200 -4.51 10.59 0.09
C PHE A 200 -5.27 11.75 -0.56
N SER A 201 -5.85 12.64 0.25
CA SER A 201 -6.23 13.96 -0.25
C SER A 201 -4.97 14.60 -0.83
N THR A 202 -4.95 14.81 -2.16
CA THR A 202 -3.80 15.20 -2.99
C THR A 202 -2.88 14.05 -3.43
N LEU A 203 -3.36 13.19 -4.33
CA LEU A 203 -2.49 12.68 -5.38
C LEU A 203 -2.91 13.31 -6.71
N LEU A 204 -1.92 13.86 -7.42
CA LEU A 204 -1.97 14.48 -8.74
C LEU A 204 -2.51 15.93 -8.84
N VAL A 205 -1.67 16.91 -8.52
CA VAL A 205 -1.15 17.90 -9.50
C VAL A 205 0.18 18.38 -8.91
N GLY A 206 1.26 18.13 -9.63
CA GLY A 206 2.63 18.16 -9.11
C GLY A 206 3.02 19.39 -8.31
N SER A 207 3.69 19.14 -7.19
CA SER A 207 4.52 20.12 -6.51
C SER A 207 5.94 19.57 -6.29
N GLN A 208 6.90 20.49 -6.39
CA GLN A 208 8.31 20.23 -6.61
C GLN A 208 9.07 20.03 -5.30
N TYR A 209 8.92 18.92 -4.57
CA TYR A 209 9.84 18.65 -3.45
C TYR A 209 10.05 17.16 -3.21
N ASP A 210 11.11 16.61 -3.81
CA ASP A 210 12.12 15.78 -3.16
C ASP A 210 13.24 15.46 -4.18
N GLU A 211 14.33 16.24 -4.11
CA GLU A 211 15.44 16.28 -5.07
C GLU A 211 14.99 16.62 -6.50
N VAL A 212 15.81 17.31 -7.30
CA VAL A 212 15.42 17.65 -8.69
C VAL A 212 15.56 16.37 -9.53
N LEU A 213 14.62 15.46 -9.37
CA LEU A 213 14.48 14.28 -10.20
C LEU A 213 13.82 14.69 -11.51
N MET A 214 14.54 14.55 -12.61
CA MET A 214 14.00 14.63 -13.95
C MET A 214 13.40 13.28 -14.31
N VAL A 215 12.13 13.27 -14.72
CA VAL A 215 11.45 12.10 -15.27
C VAL A 215 11.29 12.29 -16.77
N GLY A 216 11.80 11.35 -17.55
CA GLY A 216 11.63 11.27 -19.00
C GLY A 216 11.11 9.90 -19.41
N VAL A 217 10.62 9.82 -20.65
CA VAL A 217 10.26 8.55 -21.29
C VAL A 217 11.08 8.44 -22.56
N ASP A 218 11.73 7.30 -22.76
CA ASP A 218 12.52 7.04 -23.96
C ASP A 218 11.64 6.52 -25.13
N PRO A 219 12.19 6.38 -26.35
CA PRO A 219 11.42 5.92 -27.52
C PRO A 219 10.83 4.51 -27.39
N ASP A 220 11.38 3.66 -26.52
CA ASP A 220 10.89 2.31 -26.28
C ASP A 220 9.78 2.27 -25.21
N GLY A 221 9.50 3.43 -24.59
CA GLY A 221 8.49 3.59 -23.56
C GLY A 221 9.01 3.34 -22.14
N ASP A 222 10.33 3.17 -21.97
CA ASP A 222 10.95 3.04 -20.65
C ASP A 222 11.05 4.41 -19.97
N ILE A 223 10.87 4.39 -18.65
CA ILE A 223 10.95 5.58 -17.81
C ILE A 223 12.41 5.80 -17.41
N ILE A 224 12.89 7.04 -17.54
CA ILE A 224 14.19 7.47 -17.06
C ILE A 224 13.97 8.42 -15.89
N VAL A 225 14.51 8.06 -14.73
CA VAL A 225 14.57 8.91 -13.54
C VAL A 225 16.02 9.32 -13.36
N GLY A 226 16.32 10.61 -13.50
CA GLY A 226 17.66 11.17 -13.32
C GLY A 226 17.68 12.24 -12.25
N GLY A 227 18.79 12.39 -11.53
CA GLY A 227 18.94 13.39 -10.47
C GLY A 227 20.40 13.52 -10.05
N GLN A 228 20.73 14.63 -9.37
CA GLN A 228 22.06 14.83 -8.78
C GLN A 228 22.21 14.08 -7.46
#